data_AF-A0A510TSZ9-F1
#
_entry.id   AF-A0A510TSZ9-F1
#
_cell.length_a   1.000
_cell.length_b   1.000
_cell.length_c   1.000
_cell.angle_alpha   90.00
_cell.angle_beta   90.00
_cell.angle_gamma   90.00
#
_symmetry.space_group_name_H-M   'P 1'
#
loop_
_entity.id
_entity.type
_entity.pdbx_description
1 polymer ?
#
loop_
_entity_poly.entity_id
_entity_poly.type
_entity_poly.pdbx_seq_one_letter_code
_entity_poly.pdbx_strand_id
1 'polypeptide(L)'
;MKKKGIWITLLVVVVAAIGGIFGYQYYASKTAVPKTFAGRVLETYVPNYLFVDMTISFANGHAYLLPTQASTAVFLGNSPTSGKKTELKPMTKTVFKMLVGSTDINDIAKVKVGQKVDLGRAEFTRSGKQWTVTTPKLTLKLTDRGDTSFKSQDGTFWLLRKDDSK
;
A
#
# COMPACT_ATOMS: atom_id res chain seq x y z
N MET A 1 -20.53 9.62 -56.88
CA MET A 1 -20.28 8.71 -55.73
C MET A 1 -19.39 9.42 -54.69
N LYS A 2 -19.94 10.20 -53.74
CA LYS A 2 -19.13 10.94 -52.74
C LYS A 2 -19.75 11.04 -51.32
N LYS A 3 -20.66 10.13 -50.96
CA LYS A 3 -21.36 10.17 -49.65
C LYS A 3 -20.93 9.08 -48.65
N LYS A 4 -20.18 8.05 -49.06
CA LYS A 4 -19.83 6.91 -48.19
C LYS A 4 -18.63 7.17 -47.26
N GLY A 5 -17.72 8.07 -47.61
CA GLY A 5 -16.53 8.37 -46.81
C GLY A 5 -16.81 9.14 -45.52
N ILE A 6 -17.75 10.10 -45.56
CA ILE A 6 -18.07 10.99 -44.42
C ILE A 6 -18.59 10.20 -43.21
N TRP A 7 -19.43 9.19 -43.45
CA TRP A 7 -20.00 8.37 -42.37
C TRP A 7 -18.96 7.49 -41.66
N ILE A 8 -17.97 7.00 -42.39
CA ILE A 8 -16.89 6.17 -41.82
C ILE A 8 -15.95 7.04 -40.98
N THR A 9 -15.59 8.22 -41.47
CA THR A 9 -14.75 9.17 -40.70
C THR A 9 -15.45 9.64 -39.43
N LEU A 10 -16.77 9.92 -39.49
CA LEU A 10 -17.53 10.32 -38.30
C LEU A 10 -17.59 9.19 -37.26
N LEU A 11 -17.78 7.95 -37.69
CA LEU A 11 -17.82 6.78 -36.80
C LEU A 11 -16.48 6.58 -36.07
N VAL A 12 -15.36 6.70 -36.79
CA VAL A 12 -14.02 6.54 -36.20
C VAL A 12 -13.72 7.64 -35.18
N VAL A 13 -14.11 8.89 -35.46
CA VAL A 13 -13.92 10.02 -34.53
C VAL A 13 -14.79 9.84 -33.27
N VAL A 14 -16.03 9.36 -33.41
CA VAL A 14 -16.90 9.11 -32.26
C VAL A 14 -16.39 7.95 -31.41
N VAL A 15 -15.93 6.85 -32.00
CA VAL A 15 -15.35 5.72 -31.25
C VAL A 15 -14.03 6.10 -30.57
N ALA A 16 -13.18 6.90 -31.22
CA ALA A 16 -11.95 7.41 -30.62
C ALA A 16 -12.22 8.43 -29.50
N ALA A 17 -13.24 9.29 -29.65
CA ALA A 17 -13.64 10.23 -28.61
C ALA A 17 -14.25 9.51 -27.40
N ILE A 18 -15.13 8.53 -27.62
CA ILE A 18 -15.71 7.72 -26.55
C ILE A 18 -14.62 6.87 -25.88
N GLY A 19 -13.76 6.20 -26.65
CA GLY A 19 -12.65 5.41 -26.12
C GLY A 19 -11.61 6.26 -25.38
N GLY A 20 -11.34 7.47 -25.86
CA GLY A 20 -10.44 8.44 -25.23
C GLY A 20 -11.03 9.03 -23.94
N ILE A 21 -12.31 9.41 -23.94
CA ILE A 21 -12.99 9.98 -22.76
C ILE A 21 -13.26 8.90 -21.70
N PHE A 22 -13.79 7.73 -22.09
CA PHE A 22 -14.00 6.63 -21.15
C PHE A 22 -12.68 6.01 -20.70
N GLY A 23 -11.69 5.87 -21.59
CA GLY A 23 -10.35 5.41 -21.24
C GLY A 23 -9.68 6.36 -20.26
N TYR A 24 -9.72 7.67 -20.51
CA TYR A 24 -9.18 8.70 -19.62
C TYR A 24 -9.94 8.79 -18.30
N GLN A 25 -11.28 8.76 -18.29
CA GLN A 25 -12.07 8.76 -17.05
C GLN A 25 -11.88 7.47 -16.24
N TYR A 26 -11.73 6.32 -16.90
CA TYR A 26 -11.38 5.05 -16.24
C TYR A 26 -9.95 5.08 -15.67
N TYR A 27 -8.98 5.69 -16.38
CA TYR A 27 -7.62 5.88 -15.87
C TYR A 27 -7.52 6.93 -14.75
N ALA A 28 -8.35 7.98 -14.82
CA ALA A 28 -8.44 9.08 -13.86
C ALA A 28 -9.19 8.66 -12.57
N SER A 29 -10.20 7.79 -12.67
CA SER A 29 -10.88 7.23 -11.50
C SER A 29 -9.99 6.26 -10.71
N LYS A 30 -9.04 5.57 -11.37
CA LYS A 30 -8.03 4.70 -10.72
C LYS A 30 -6.82 5.45 -10.14
N THR A 31 -6.69 6.76 -10.34
CA THR A 31 -5.54 7.57 -9.85
C THR A 31 -5.83 8.26 -8.51
N ALA A 32 -7.09 8.36 -8.10
CA ALA A 32 -7.44 9.06 -6.87
C ALA A 32 -7.28 8.15 -5.65
N VAL A 33 -6.35 8.50 -4.75
CA VAL A 33 -6.32 7.96 -3.38
C VAL A 33 -7.71 8.18 -2.77
N PRO A 34 -8.42 7.14 -2.29
CA PRO A 34 -9.77 7.31 -1.76
C PRO A 34 -9.80 8.36 -0.64
N LYS A 35 -10.89 9.12 -0.52
CA LYS A 35 -11.04 10.18 0.51
C LYS A 35 -10.71 9.70 1.92
N THR A 36 -10.94 8.42 2.22
CA THR A 36 -10.54 7.79 3.48
C THR A 36 -9.04 7.91 3.74
N PHE A 37 -8.19 7.68 2.74
CA PHE A 37 -6.72 7.68 2.86
C PHE A 37 -6.06 9.00 2.44
N ALA A 38 -6.79 9.88 1.75
CA ALA A 38 -6.24 11.14 1.26
C ALA A 38 -5.77 12.05 2.43
N GLY A 39 -4.51 12.49 2.38
CA GLY A 39 -3.92 13.32 3.44
C GLY A 39 -3.73 12.59 4.77
N ARG A 40 -3.67 11.25 4.73
CA ARG A 40 -3.52 10.39 5.90
C ARG A 40 -2.44 9.35 5.67
N VAL A 41 -1.91 8.82 6.76
CA VAL A 41 -0.95 7.71 6.79
C VAL A 41 -1.52 6.53 7.54
N LEU A 42 -1.15 5.32 7.13
CA LEU A 42 -1.36 4.10 7.90
C LEU A 42 -0.12 3.87 8.76
N GLU A 43 -0.24 4.04 10.06
CA GLU A 43 0.83 3.81 11.03
C GLU A 43 0.63 2.46 11.71
N THR A 44 1.66 1.62 11.74
CA THR A 44 1.61 0.39 12.53
C THR A 44 1.43 0.71 14.00
N TYR A 45 0.60 -0.07 14.70
CA TYR A 45 0.46 0.02 16.14
C TYR A 45 0.30 -1.36 16.77
N VAL A 46 0.32 -1.41 18.10
CA VAL A 46 0.28 -2.68 18.84
C VAL A 46 -1.09 -3.37 18.67
N PRO A 47 -1.12 -4.67 18.29
CA PRO A 47 0.03 -5.54 17.98
C PRO A 47 0.58 -5.37 16.55
N ASN A 48 1.92 -5.31 16.44
CA ASN A 48 2.67 -5.19 15.19
C ASN A 48 3.48 -6.48 14.91
N TYR A 49 3.25 -7.13 13.76
CA TYR A 49 3.96 -8.35 13.34
C TYR A 49 5.00 -8.11 12.24
N LEU A 50 5.25 -6.85 11.88
CA LEU A 50 6.27 -6.48 10.89
C LEU A 50 7.66 -6.29 11.51
N PHE A 51 7.79 -6.37 12.85
CA PHE A 51 9.04 -6.16 13.60
C PHE A 51 9.70 -4.79 13.39
N VAL A 52 9.03 -3.89 12.67
CA VAL A 52 9.46 -2.54 12.38
C VAL A 52 8.21 -1.68 12.49
N ASP A 53 8.28 -0.60 13.25
CA ASP A 53 7.22 0.39 13.26
C ASP A 53 7.40 1.26 12.03
N MET A 54 6.31 1.46 11.29
CA MET A 54 6.34 2.13 10.00
C MET A 54 5.03 2.84 9.71
N THR A 55 5.14 3.80 8.79
CA THR A 55 4.00 4.42 8.15
C THR A 55 3.94 4.06 6.67
N ILE A 56 2.72 3.96 6.16
CA ILE A 56 2.45 3.93 4.72
C ILE A 56 1.70 5.22 4.39
N SER A 57 2.32 6.05 3.56
CA SER A 57 1.74 7.30 3.07
C SER A 57 1.33 7.15 1.61
N PHE A 58 0.35 7.94 1.19
CA PHE A 58 -0.14 7.96 -0.18
C PHE A 58 -0.06 9.38 -0.74
N ALA A 59 0.74 9.59 -1.78
CA ALA A 59 0.92 10.90 -2.41
C ALA A 59 1.05 10.76 -3.93
N ASN A 60 0.38 11.63 -4.68
CA ASN A 60 0.38 11.63 -6.15
C ASN A 60 0.05 10.26 -6.78
N GLY A 61 -0.83 9.48 -6.13
CA GLY A 61 -1.21 8.13 -6.57
C GLY A 61 -0.16 7.04 -6.29
N HIS A 62 0.95 7.35 -5.65
CA HIS A 62 1.96 6.39 -5.18
C HIS A 62 1.77 6.05 -3.71
N ALA A 63 2.21 4.85 -3.32
CA ALA A 63 2.37 4.45 -1.93
C ALA A 63 3.84 4.47 -1.54
N TYR A 64 4.13 4.98 -0.34
CA TYR A 64 5.47 5.01 0.20
C TYR A 64 5.49 4.36 1.57
N LEU A 65 6.49 3.51 1.79
CA LEU A 65 6.77 2.88 3.07
C LEU A 65 7.89 3.65 3.77
N LEU A 66 7.66 4.05 5.02
CA LEU A 66 8.62 4.80 5.83
C LEU A 66 8.75 4.14 7.20
N PRO A 67 9.88 3.50 7.53
CA PRO A 67 10.18 3.06 8.89
C PRO A 67 10.27 4.25 9.83
N THR A 68 9.50 4.22 10.91
CA THR A 68 9.51 5.24 11.96
C THR A 68 10.36 4.81 13.15
N GLN A 69 10.42 3.50 13.41
CA GLN A 69 11.31 2.93 14.41
C GLN A 69 11.64 1.49 14.03
N ALA A 70 12.90 1.09 14.17
CA ALA A 70 13.24 -0.33 14.23
C ALA A 70 12.68 -0.86 15.56
N SER A 71 11.52 -1.51 15.52
CA SER A 71 10.84 -1.93 16.73
C SER A 71 11.62 -3.06 17.38
N THR A 72 12.16 -2.83 18.58
CA THR A 72 12.71 -3.89 19.43
C THR A 72 11.61 -4.66 20.16
N ALA A 73 10.35 -4.20 20.06
CA ALA A 73 9.21 -4.79 20.75
C ALA A 73 8.66 -5.99 19.97
N VAL A 74 9.36 -7.12 20.07
CA VAL A 74 8.85 -8.43 19.69
C VAL A 74 7.75 -8.83 20.69
N PHE A 75 6.49 -8.44 20.43
CA PHE A 75 5.36 -9.08 21.12
C PHE A 75 4.92 -10.33 20.35
N LEU A 76 5.70 -11.39 20.51
CA LEU A 76 5.28 -12.77 20.37
C LEU A 76 6.05 -13.54 21.45
N GLY A 77 5.42 -14.51 22.10
CA GLY A 77 6.04 -15.42 23.07
C GLY A 77 7.16 -16.33 22.53
N ASN A 78 7.90 -15.84 21.52
CA ASN A 78 9.13 -16.38 20.95
C ASN A 78 10.14 -15.23 20.91
N SER A 79 10.66 -14.88 22.09
CA SER A 79 11.84 -14.03 22.19
C SER A 79 12.98 -14.62 21.35
N PRO A 80 13.85 -13.82 20.72
CA PRO A 80 15.09 -14.29 20.08
C PRO A 80 15.96 -15.12 21.03
N THR A 81 15.80 -14.94 22.34
CA THR A 81 16.46 -15.73 23.39
C THR A 81 15.95 -17.17 23.53
N SER A 82 14.87 -17.57 22.84
CA SER A 82 14.31 -18.93 22.96
C SER A 82 14.96 -19.97 22.06
N GLY A 83 15.97 -19.62 21.26
CA GLY A 83 16.66 -20.56 20.37
C GLY A 83 15.79 -21.14 19.23
N LYS A 84 14.49 -20.84 19.19
CA LYS A 84 13.60 -21.16 18.07
C LYS A 84 13.72 -20.06 17.03
N LYS A 85 14.18 -20.44 15.82
CA LYS A 85 14.10 -19.57 14.64
C LYS A 85 12.65 -19.13 14.47
N THR A 86 12.35 -17.87 14.78
CA THR A 86 11.02 -17.31 14.51
C THR A 86 10.94 -17.08 13.02
N GLU A 87 10.21 -17.94 12.32
CA GLU A 87 10.02 -17.76 10.89
C GLU A 87 9.22 -16.48 10.64
N LEU A 88 9.78 -15.58 9.83
CA LEU A 88 9.08 -14.37 9.44
C LEU A 88 7.87 -14.70 8.57
N LYS A 89 6.74 -14.06 8.86
CA LYS A 89 5.55 -14.14 8.00
C LYS A 89 5.86 -13.60 6.59
N PRO A 90 5.16 -14.05 5.54
CA PRO A 90 5.45 -13.65 4.17
C PRO A 90 5.46 -12.12 3.95
N MET A 91 4.50 -11.39 4.53
CA MET A 91 4.44 -9.93 4.41
C MET A 91 5.63 -9.27 5.09
N THR A 92 6.01 -9.73 6.28
CA THR A 92 7.21 -9.29 6.99
C THR A 92 8.46 -9.53 6.15
N LYS A 93 8.64 -10.72 5.55
CA LYS A 93 9.77 -11.01 4.63
C LYS A 93 9.82 -10.02 3.47
N THR A 94 8.68 -9.73 2.83
CA THR A 94 8.60 -8.78 1.71
C THR A 94 8.96 -7.36 2.14
N VAL A 95 8.36 -6.87 3.24
CA VAL A 95 8.66 -5.53 3.78
C VAL A 95 10.13 -5.41 4.17
N PHE A 96 10.65 -6.41 4.87
CA PHE A 96 12.02 -6.44 5.33
C PHE A 96 13.02 -6.46 4.17
N LYS A 97 12.75 -7.26 3.13
CA LYS A 97 13.54 -7.27 1.89
C LYS A 97 13.54 -5.92 1.19
N MET A 98 12.43 -5.18 1.21
CA MET A 98 12.37 -3.82 0.64
C MET A 98 13.18 -2.80 1.45
N LEU A 99 13.28 -2.98 2.75
CA LEU A 99 13.99 -2.05 3.64
C LEU A 99 15.50 -2.27 3.66
N VAL A 100 15.95 -3.53 3.74
CA VAL A 100 17.36 -3.85 3.98
C VAL A 100 17.95 -4.83 2.95
N GLY A 101 17.18 -5.25 1.94
CA GLY A 101 17.64 -6.20 0.92
C GLY A 101 17.76 -7.65 1.39
N SER A 102 17.34 -7.95 2.62
CA SER A 102 17.47 -9.25 3.28
C SER A 102 16.12 -9.76 3.79
N THR A 103 16.02 -11.05 4.07
CA THR A 103 14.87 -11.66 4.77
C THR A 103 15.25 -12.25 6.12
N ASP A 104 16.48 -12.00 6.59
CA ASP A 104 16.96 -12.45 7.90
C ASP A 104 16.65 -11.42 8.98
N ILE A 105 15.85 -11.77 9.99
CA ILE A 105 15.49 -10.87 11.09
C ILE A 105 16.70 -10.29 11.83
N ASN A 106 17.86 -10.96 11.80
CA ASN A 106 19.09 -10.46 12.40
C ASN A 106 19.60 -9.16 11.75
N ASP A 107 19.16 -8.89 10.52
CA ASP A 107 19.50 -7.66 9.80
C ASP A 107 18.64 -6.46 10.21
N ILE A 108 17.85 -6.55 11.29
CA ILE A 108 16.93 -5.47 11.71
C ILE A 108 17.68 -4.19 12.07
N ALA A 109 18.91 -4.33 12.57
CA ALA A 109 19.81 -3.20 12.84
C ALA A 109 20.21 -2.43 11.57
N LYS A 110 20.03 -3.01 10.38
CA LYS A 110 20.29 -2.34 9.09
C LYS A 110 19.11 -1.47 8.63
N VAL A 111 17.95 -1.55 9.27
CA VAL A 111 16.77 -0.73 8.93
C VAL A 111 17.10 0.73 9.21
N LYS A 112 17.07 1.55 8.17
CA LYS A 112 17.29 3.00 8.28
C LYS A 112 15.95 3.69 8.53
N VAL A 113 15.79 4.24 9.74
CA VAL A 113 14.64 5.09 10.08
C VAL A 113 14.60 6.30 9.14
N GLY A 114 13.41 6.65 8.67
CA GLY A 114 13.21 7.75 7.72
C GLY A 114 13.56 7.41 6.27
N GLN A 115 14.08 6.21 5.96
CA GLN A 115 14.27 5.79 4.58
C GLN A 115 12.91 5.58 3.89
N LYS A 116 12.60 6.47 2.95
CA LYS A 116 11.38 6.37 2.14
C LYS A 116 11.57 5.37 1.01
N VAL A 117 10.75 4.32 0.99
CA VAL A 117 10.69 3.33 -0.10
C VAL A 117 9.45 3.56 -0.93
N ASP A 118 9.63 3.88 -2.22
CA ASP A 118 8.53 3.96 -3.17
C ASP A 118 8.04 2.54 -3.53
N LEU A 119 6.77 2.25 -3.22
CA LEU A 119 6.11 0.99 -3.54
C LEU A 119 5.56 0.99 -4.97
N GLY A 120 5.52 2.15 -5.62
CA GLY A 120 4.91 2.40 -6.92
C GLY A 120 3.47 2.89 -6.79
N ARG A 121 2.83 2.98 -7.95
CA ARG A 121 1.42 3.39 -8.05
C ARG A 121 0.53 2.45 -7.24
N ALA A 122 -0.35 3.06 -6.43
CA ALA A 122 -1.28 2.35 -5.57
C ALA A 122 -2.67 2.30 -6.20
N GLU A 123 -3.22 1.10 -6.29
CA GLU A 123 -4.62 0.86 -6.66
C GLU A 123 -5.41 0.45 -5.41
N PHE A 124 -6.61 1.01 -5.27
CA PHE A 124 -7.47 0.75 -4.12
C PHE A 124 -8.74 0.07 -4.59
N THR A 125 -9.09 -1.05 -3.95
CA THR A 125 -10.41 -1.66 -4.08
C THR A 125 -11.03 -1.82 -2.71
N ARG A 126 -12.36 -1.71 -2.63
CA ARG A 126 -13.13 -1.92 -1.40
C ARG A 126 -14.21 -2.95 -1.64
N SER A 127 -14.30 -3.92 -0.73
CA SER A 127 -15.41 -4.87 -0.64
C SER A 127 -15.90 -4.92 0.80
N GLY A 128 -17.06 -4.32 1.06
CA GLY A 128 -17.59 -4.15 2.42
C GLY A 128 -16.60 -3.45 3.36
N LYS A 129 -16.18 -4.15 4.43
CA LYS A 129 -15.19 -3.68 5.40
C LYS A 129 -13.74 -3.94 5.00
N GLN A 130 -13.48 -4.55 3.85
CA GLN A 130 -12.11 -4.85 3.42
C GLN A 130 -11.66 -3.87 2.33
N TRP A 131 -10.49 -3.29 2.55
CA TRP A 131 -9.73 -2.55 1.55
C TRP A 131 -8.59 -3.43 1.04
N THR A 132 -8.36 -3.43 -0.26
CA THR A 132 -7.13 -3.96 -0.85
C THR A 132 -6.38 -2.80 -1.49
N VAL A 133 -5.16 -2.57 -1.02
CA VAL A 133 -4.21 -1.62 -1.59
C VAL A 133 -3.16 -2.43 -2.34
N THR A 134 -3.15 -2.33 -3.66
CA THR A 134 -2.23 -3.06 -4.53
C THR A 134 -1.20 -2.10 -5.09
N THR A 135 0.07 -2.46 -4.97
CA THR A 135 1.19 -1.77 -5.60
C THR A 135 2.06 -2.80 -6.34
N PRO A 136 2.97 -2.40 -7.24
CA PRO A 136 3.91 -3.32 -7.87
C PRO A 136 4.76 -4.14 -6.88
N LYS A 137 5.03 -3.61 -5.68
CA LYS A 137 5.93 -4.25 -4.70
C LYS A 137 5.22 -4.92 -3.52
N LEU A 138 3.98 -4.52 -3.24
CA LEU A 138 3.25 -4.95 -2.04
C LEU A 138 1.74 -4.88 -2.24
N THR A 139 1.04 -5.91 -1.78
CA THR A 139 -0.42 -5.92 -1.66
C THR A 139 -0.82 -6.00 -0.19
N LEU A 140 -1.63 -5.04 0.24
CA LEU A 140 -2.14 -4.92 1.61
C LEU A 140 -3.64 -5.14 1.62
N LYS A 141 -4.11 -6.15 2.35
CA LYS A 141 -5.52 -6.40 2.60
C LYS A 141 -5.84 -5.93 4.01
N LEU A 142 -6.54 -4.81 4.12
CA LEU A 142 -6.86 -4.13 5.36
C LEU A 142 -8.33 -4.35 5.70
N THR A 143 -8.60 -5.02 6.81
CA THR A 143 -9.96 -5.14 7.36
C THR A 143 -10.22 -3.96 8.28
N ASP A 144 -11.18 -3.11 7.91
CA ASP A 144 -11.69 -1.99 8.70
C ASP A 144 -12.34 -2.52 9.99
N ARG A 145 -11.86 -2.00 11.11
CA ARG A 145 -12.29 -2.36 12.45
C ARG A 145 -13.12 -1.27 13.15
N GLY A 146 -13.39 -0.15 12.48
CA GLY A 146 -13.99 1.04 13.07
C GLY A 146 -12.94 2.00 13.64
N ASP A 147 -13.35 3.24 13.89
CA ASP A 147 -12.55 4.27 14.57
C ASP A 147 -11.13 4.44 14.02
N THR A 148 -11.01 4.53 12.68
CA THR A 148 -9.73 4.70 11.96
C THR A 148 -8.73 3.55 12.09
N SER A 149 -9.15 2.40 12.62
CA SER A 149 -8.29 1.23 12.79
C SER A 149 -8.50 0.16 11.72
N PHE A 150 -7.40 -0.46 11.31
CA PHE A 150 -7.37 -1.55 10.34
C PHE A 150 -6.52 -2.71 10.84
N LYS A 151 -6.83 -3.91 10.36
CA LYS A 151 -6.00 -5.11 10.56
C LYS A 151 -5.59 -5.68 9.20
N SER A 152 -4.30 -5.87 8.97
CA SER A 152 -3.79 -6.49 7.74
C SER A 152 -3.85 -8.01 7.80
N GLN A 153 -3.65 -8.65 6.64
CA GLN A 153 -3.71 -10.11 6.47
C GLN A 153 -2.71 -10.89 7.33
N ASP A 154 -1.59 -10.29 7.70
CA ASP A 154 -0.56 -10.86 8.58
C ASP A 154 -0.92 -10.70 10.08
N GLY A 155 -2.01 -9.99 10.38
CA GLY A 155 -2.47 -9.69 11.72
C GLY A 155 -1.98 -8.36 12.28
N THR A 156 -1.14 -7.61 11.56
CA THR A 156 -0.63 -6.31 12.00
C THR A 156 -1.76 -5.28 12.05
N PHE A 157 -1.73 -4.45 13.08
CA PHE A 157 -2.71 -3.41 13.30
C PHE A 157 -2.19 -2.07 12.77
N TRP A 158 -3.08 -1.32 12.12
CA TRP A 158 -2.77 -0.03 11.49
C TRP A 158 -3.76 1.05 11.94
N LEU A 159 -3.24 2.17 12.44
CA LEU A 159 -4.02 3.37 12.71
C LEU A 159 -3.91 4.30 11.51
N LEU A 160 -5.05 4.75 11.02
CA LEU A 160 -5.13 5.75 9.99
C LEU A 160 -5.11 7.14 10.63
N ARG A 161 -3.97 7.81 10.55
CA ARG A 161 -3.75 9.13 11.17
C ARG A 161 -3.63 10.22 10.12
N LYS A 162 -3.84 11.46 10.54
CA LYS A 162 -3.53 12.62 9.69
C LYS A 162 -2.04 12.60 9.37
N ASP A 163 -1.69 12.92 8.13
CA ASP A 163 -0.31 13.10 7.75
C ASP A 163 0.18 14.47 8.27
N ASP A 164 0.93 14.45 9.37
CA ASP A 164 1.50 15.65 10.00
C ASP A 164 2.88 16.02 9.45
N SER A 165 3.35 15.37 8.36
CA SER A 165 4.64 15.66 7.73
C SER A 165 4.69 16.96 6.90
N LYS A 166 3.83 17.94 7.22
CA LYS A 166 3.77 19.25 6.57
C LYS A 166 4.33 20.36 7.45
#